data_AF-A0A7X8U1I2-F1
#
_entry.id   AF-A0A7X8U1I2-F1
#
_cell.length_a   1.000
_cell.length_b   1.000
_cell.length_c   1.000
_cell.angle_alpha   90.00
_cell.angle_beta   90.00
_cell.angle_gamma   90.00
#
_symmetry.space_group_name_H-M   'P 1'
#
loop_
_entity.id
_entity.type
_entity.pdbx_description
1 polymer ?
#
loop_
_entity_poly.entity_id
_entity_poly.type
_entity_poly.pdbx_seq_one_letter_code
_entity_poly.pdbx_strand_id
1 'polypeptide(L)'
;MRIIEWLKAELVESVGALFKALLKTGDEAISDCLASIIISTYTLGKRVGVNFQYIDFKVESKLKLSINEAHEVEMWYGDLSALLAYLENKKK
;
A
#
# COMPACT_ATOMS: atom_id res chain seq x y z
N MET A 1 9.43 21.04 -8.92
CA MET A 1 10.23 19.81 -9.14
C MET A 1 10.84 19.24 -7.85
N ARG A 2 11.46 20.05 -6.98
CA ARG A 2 12.13 19.57 -5.74
C ARG A 2 11.29 18.68 -4.81
N ILE A 3 9.98 18.94 -4.67
CA ILE A 3 9.13 18.17 -3.74
C ILE A 3 8.87 16.73 -4.21
N ILE A 4 8.80 16.50 -5.52
CA ILE A 4 8.60 15.13 -6.07
C ILE A 4 9.87 14.32 -5.85
N GLU A 5 11.04 14.91 -6.07
CA GLU A 5 12.33 14.26 -5.79
C GLU A 5 12.48 13.91 -4.31
N TRP A 6 12.09 14.83 -3.42
CA TRP A 6 12.10 14.58 -1.98
C TRP A 6 11.15 13.45 -1.57
N LEU A 7 9.90 13.44 -2.06
CA LEU A 7 8.94 12.37 -1.77
C LEU A 7 9.39 11.00 -2.29
N LYS A 8 10.11 10.96 -3.43
CA LYS A 8 10.71 9.70 -3.92
C LYS A 8 11.80 9.21 -2.98
N ALA A 9 12.66 10.10 -2.47
CA ALA A 9 13.69 9.73 -1.51
C ALA A 9 13.07 9.22 -0.19
N GLU A 10 12.04 9.92 0.33
CA GLU A 10 11.31 9.53 1.54
C GLU A 10 10.63 8.15 1.39
N LEU A 11 10.05 7.88 0.22
CA LEU A 11 9.46 6.56 -0.07
C LEU A 11 10.51 5.45 -0.02
N VAL A 12 11.69 5.66 -0.63
CA VAL A 12 12.79 4.69 -0.62
C VAL A 12 13.34 4.49 0.79
N GLU A 13 13.48 5.58 1.56
CA GLU A 13 13.90 5.52 2.96
C GLU A 13 12.91 4.71 3.81
N SER A 14 11.60 4.93 3.64
CA SER A 14 10.54 4.21 4.35
C SER A 14 10.56 2.70 4.04
N VAL A 15 10.83 2.32 2.80
CA VAL A 15 11.00 0.91 2.41
C VAL A 15 12.25 0.30 3.06
N GLY A 16 13.36 1.03 3.10
CA GLY A 16 14.57 0.60 3.80
C GLY A 16 14.36 0.43 5.31
N ALA A 17 13.57 1.32 5.92
CA ALA A 17 13.18 1.23 7.32
C ALA A 17 12.28 0.00 7.57
N LEU A 18 11.30 -0.26 6.70
CA LEU A 18 10.46 -1.45 6.76
C LEU A 18 11.30 -2.74 6.76
N PHE A 19 12.28 -2.84 5.86
CA PHE A 19 13.15 -4.03 5.79
C PHE A 19 13.95 -4.24 7.08
N LYS A 20 14.42 -3.16 7.72
CA LYS A 20 15.08 -3.26 9.03
C LYS A 20 14.11 -3.63 10.15
N ALA A 21 12.88 -3.12 10.11
CA ALA A 21 11.84 -3.42 11.10
C ALA A 21 11.46 -4.91 11.05
N LEU A 22 11.34 -5.50 9.86
CA LEU A 22 11.03 -6.91 9.66
C LEU A 22 12.09 -7.88 10.24
N LEU A 23 13.31 -7.41 10.54
CA LEU A 23 14.36 -8.20 11.18
C LEU A 23 14.28 -8.20 12.71
N LYS A 24 13.41 -7.35 13.30
CA LYS A 24 13.24 -7.21 14.74
C LYS A 24 11.92 -7.85 15.17
N THR A 25 11.83 -8.23 16.43
CA THR A 25 10.56 -8.66 17.04
C THR A 25 9.71 -7.44 17.42
N GLY A 26 8.49 -7.32 16.88
CA GLY A 26 7.51 -6.32 17.28
C GLY A 26 6.76 -5.66 16.12
N ASP A 27 5.43 -5.56 16.26
CA ASP A 27 4.53 -5.16 15.16
C ASP A 27 4.42 -3.63 14.99
N GLU A 28 4.76 -2.84 16.01
CA GLU A 28 4.62 -1.38 16.00
C GLU A 28 5.54 -0.72 14.96
N ALA A 29 6.83 -1.07 14.96
CA ALA A 29 7.79 -0.53 14.01
C ALA A 29 7.46 -0.91 12.55
N ILE A 30 6.91 -2.10 12.33
CA ILE A 30 6.43 -2.56 11.01
C ILE A 30 5.24 -1.72 10.59
N SER A 31 4.26 -1.55 11.48
CA SER A 31 3.02 -0.79 11.22
C SER A 31 3.31 0.68 10.90
N ASP A 32 4.24 1.32 11.62
CA ASP A 32 4.65 2.71 11.36
C ASP A 32 5.33 2.87 9.98
N CYS A 33 6.19 1.91 9.61
CA CYS A 33 6.82 1.93 8.29
C CYS A 33 5.79 1.74 7.16
N LEU A 34 4.85 0.80 7.33
CA LEU A 34 3.76 0.57 6.37
C LEU A 34 2.86 1.83 6.23
N ALA A 35 2.50 2.46 7.34
CA ALA A 35 1.74 3.71 7.34
C ALA A 35 2.49 4.83 6.59
N SER A 36 3.79 4.97 6.83
CA SER A 36 4.64 5.98 6.16
C SER A 36 4.70 5.77 4.65
N ILE A 37 4.81 4.51 4.19
CA ILE A 37 4.76 4.16 2.77
C ILE A 37 3.41 4.54 2.18
N ILE A 38 2.30 4.18 2.84
CA ILE A 38 0.95 4.50 2.37
C ILE A 38 0.78 6.03 2.21
N ILE A 39 1.12 6.81 3.23
CA ILE A 39 1.05 8.28 3.20
C ILE A 39 1.90 8.86 2.06
N SER A 40 3.12 8.35 1.87
CA SER A 40 4.03 8.78 0.81
C SER A 40 3.43 8.54 -0.58
N THR A 41 2.79 7.38 -0.80
CA THR A 41 2.17 7.05 -2.10
C THR A 41 0.99 7.95 -2.43
N TYR A 42 0.09 8.24 -1.48
CA TYR A 42 -1.00 9.19 -1.68
C TYR A 42 -0.46 10.60 -1.97
N THR A 43 0.50 11.05 -1.17
CA THR A 43 1.06 12.39 -1.29
C THR A 43 1.78 12.58 -2.61
N LEU A 44 2.55 11.59 -3.07
CA LEU A 44 3.18 11.59 -4.38
C LEU A 44 2.14 11.61 -5.51
N GLY A 45 1.11 10.77 -5.42
CA GLY A 45 -0.01 10.74 -6.38
C GLY A 45 -0.65 12.11 -6.55
N LYS A 46 -0.96 12.80 -5.45
CA LYS A 46 -1.51 14.16 -5.47
C LYS A 46 -0.58 15.15 -6.16
N ARG A 47 0.74 15.06 -5.97
CA ARG A 47 1.73 15.94 -6.62
C ARG A 47 1.83 15.74 -8.12
N VAL A 48 1.48 14.56 -8.62
CA VAL A 48 1.48 14.23 -10.06
C VAL A 48 0.08 14.30 -10.69
N GLY A 49 -0.91 14.85 -9.98
CA GLY A 49 -2.24 15.11 -10.51
C GLY A 49 -3.26 13.97 -10.32
N VAL A 50 -2.93 12.96 -9.51
CA VAL A 50 -3.84 11.85 -9.19
C VAL A 50 -4.47 12.11 -7.83
N ASN A 51 -5.81 12.23 -7.78
CA ASN A 51 -6.52 12.43 -6.52
C ASN A 51 -6.59 11.13 -5.69
N PHE A 52 -6.83 11.27 -4.38
CA PHE A 52 -6.85 10.13 -3.45
C PHE A 52 -7.95 9.11 -3.77
N GLN A 53 -9.15 9.57 -4.12
CA GLN A 53 -10.28 8.70 -4.46
C GLN A 53 -9.98 7.81 -5.68
N TYR A 54 -9.25 8.35 -6.66
CA TYR A 54 -8.83 7.58 -7.84
C TYR A 54 -7.76 6.56 -7.50
N ILE A 55 -6.85 6.86 -6.57
CA ILE A 55 -5.88 5.87 -6.04
C ILE A 55 -6.63 4.72 -5.36
N ASP A 56 -7.59 5.03 -4.49
CA ASP A 56 -8.42 4.02 -3.81
C ASP A 56 -9.16 3.13 -4.81
N PHE A 57 -9.77 3.73 -5.83
CA PHE A 57 -10.43 3.01 -6.91
C PHE A 57 -9.46 2.09 -7.67
N LYS A 58 -8.24 2.56 -7.96
CA LYS A 58 -7.22 1.76 -8.65
C LYS A 58 -6.70 0.62 -7.78
N VAL A 59 -6.56 0.80 -6.47
CA VAL A 59 -6.17 -0.26 -5.53
C VAL A 59 -7.22 -1.37 -5.54
N GLU A 60 -8.50 -1.02 -5.36
CA GLU A 60 -9.60 -2.00 -5.37
C GLU A 60 -9.71 -2.73 -6.71
N SER A 61 -9.62 -1.99 -7.83
CA SER A 61 -9.65 -2.58 -9.17
C SER A 61 -8.51 -3.56 -9.40
N LYS A 62 -7.30 -3.23 -8.91
CA LYS A 62 -6.14 -4.13 -8.99
C LYS A 62 -6.30 -5.36 -8.11
N LEU A 63 -6.88 -5.23 -6.92
CA LEU A 63 -7.17 -6.39 -6.05
C LEU A 63 -8.13 -7.36 -6.74
N LYS A 64 -9.25 -6.86 -7.28
CA LYS A 64 -10.23 -7.69 -8.01
C LYS A 64 -9.60 -8.41 -9.20
N LEU A 65 -8.77 -7.73 -9.98
CA LEU A 65 -8.03 -8.34 -11.09
C LEU A 65 -7.05 -9.41 -10.59
N SER A 66 -6.24 -9.10 -9.58
CA SER A 66 -5.22 -10.01 -9.07
C SER A 66 -5.82 -11.28 -8.47
N ILE A 67 -6.96 -11.16 -7.79
CA ILE A 67 -7.71 -12.32 -7.24
C ILE A 67 -8.18 -13.24 -8.38
N ASN A 68 -8.72 -12.66 -9.46
CA ASN A 68 -9.17 -13.44 -10.61
C ASN A 68 -8.01 -14.11 -11.36
N GLU A 69 -6.84 -13.44 -11.45
CA GLU A 69 -5.66 -13.96 -12.14
C GLU A 69 -4.90 -15.02 -11.33
N ALA A 70 -4.80 -14.85 -10.00
CA ALA A 70 -4.06 -15.74 -9.11
C ALA A 70 -4.88 -16.93 -8.62
N HIS A 71 -5.88 -17.36 -9.39
CA HIS A 71 -7.02 -18.19 -8.98
C HIS A 71 -6.66 -19.43 -8.11
N GLU A 72 -5.50 -20.04 -8.32
CA GLU A 72 -5.02 -21.16 -7.48
C GLU A 72 -4.31 -20.69 -6.20
N VAL A 73 -3.45 -19.67 -6.24
CA VAL A 73 -2.65 -19.19 -5.09
C VAL A 73 -3.52 -18.48 -4.06
N GLU A 74 -4.50 -17.70 -4.51
CA GLU A 74 -5.46 -17.04 -3.61
C GLU A 74 -6.36 -18.02 -2.86
N MET A 75 -6.59 -19.23 -3.40
CA MET A 75 -7.32 -20.27 -2.68
C MET A 75 -6.57 -20.78 -1.44
N TRP A 76 -5.23 -20.65 -1.41
CA TRP A 76 -4.39 -21.15 -0.31
C TRP A 76 -4.04 -20.08 0.73
N TYR A 77 -3.77 -18.85 0.31
CA TYR A 77 -3.34 -17.78 1.21
C TYR A 77 -4.46 -16.79 1.56
N GLY A 78 -5.34 -16.47 0.60
CA GLY A 78 -6.52 -15.62 0.82
C GLY A 78 -6.24 -14.17 1.24
N ASP A 79 -4.98 -13.73 1.22
CA ASP A 79 -4.58 -12.40 1.71
C ASP A 79 -5.20 -11.26 0.90
N LEU A 80 -5.27 -11.39 -0.44
CA LEU A 80 -5.88 -10.34 -1.28
C LEU A 80 -7.39 -10.29 -1.10
N SER A 81 -8.03 -11.46 -0.98
CA SER A 81 -9.45 -11.58 -0.68
C SER A 81 -9.82 -10.98 0.69
N ALA A 82 -9.00 -11.22 1.71
CA ALA A 82 -9.16 -10.63 3.04
C ALA A 82 -8.98 -9.11 3.00
N LEU A 83 -7.98 -8.60 2.28
CA LEU A 83 -7.76 -7.17 2.10
C LEU A 83 -8.93 -6.50 1.36
N LEU A 84 -9.45 -7.13 0.30
CA LEU A 84 -10.61 -6.62 -0.42
C LEU A 84 -11.84 -6.50 0.50
N ALA A 85 -12.13 -7.55 1.27
CA ALA A 85 -13.25 -7.55 2.23
C ALA A 85 -13.08 -6.46 3.31
N TYR A 86 -11.86 -6.27 3.83
CA TYR A 86 -11.57 -5.19 4.78
C TYR A 86 -11.85 -3.80 4.18
N LEU A 87 -11.40 -3.55 2.96
CA LEU A 87 -11.59 -2.26 2.28
C LEU A 87 -13.05 -1.98 1.94
N GLU A 88 -13.81 -2.99 1.51
CA GLU A 88 -15.23 -2.86 1.21
C GLU A 88 -16.06 -2.60 2.47
N ASN A 89 -15.71 -3.21 3.61
CA ASN A 89 -16.37 -2.95 4.88
C ASN A 89 -16.08 -1.55 5.42
N LYS A 90 -14.89 -1.00 5.21
CA LYS A 90 -14.53 0.37 5.64
C LYS A 90 -15.33 1.46 4.92
N LYS A 91 -15.91 1.17 3.76
CA LYS A 91 -16.71 2.13 2.96
C LYS A 91 -18.19 2.20 3.37
N LYS A 92 -18.67 1.26 4.18
CA LYS A 92 -20.04 1.22 4.72
C LYS A 92 -20.14 2.08 5.97
#